data_AF-U7KFL6-F1
#
_entry.id   AF-U7KFL6-F1
#
_cell.length_a   1.000
_cell.length_b   1.000
_cell.length_c   1.000
_cell.angle_alpha   90.00
_cell.angle_beta   90.00
_cell.angle_gamma   90.00
#
_symmetry.space_group_name_H-M   'P 1'
#
loop_
_entity.id
_entity.type
_entity.pdbx_description
1 polymer ?
#
loop_
_entity_poly.entity_id
_entity_poly.type
_entity_poly.pdbx_seq_one_letter_code
_entity_poly.pdbx_strand_id
1 'polypeptide(L)'
;MNTATLVLGLQRESVRARSGAGIVSVLAIVSLTLGSAIAFLVAGGTWMFWQRVHHPEDAVPALRAAAGENPENYFLPWFVLALMACAFIVPALFNLTAQAAVLGASGREQRLSTLRLLGLSSHQVERMAAVETGIQALIGIVLGWLISVLIAPVFTHVKFQDRPVAFEEIILPWWGYLAVAAVLFLLALAAALAGMWRVRVSPLGVAKRQMPAAFRWWRLIAFLLIVIVGGVLLKGQSGTPEISMVVPLFAVIMSINLVAPYLLQLGARLLALLPGTAHLVACQRVGANARRAWRQSAAIGFFGFLAGFLMGSPNGTDALATALKEEQETGIVFRDVSTGVVLTLLFGFALTSMSIFLGQVSSAFEDKELIRSLDLMGVPRRFQFRANTLAVMGPIVALSIFGFLFGAGIAGTMFLSIVWDEGVDLAERLLISFSFLAVGWAVTFLAIALVEPLRGHVLRSGRRKE
;
A
#
# COMPACT_ATOMS: atom_id res chain seq x y z
N MET A 1 38.19 -2.13 14.83
CA MET A 1 37.19 -1.02 14.82
C MET A 1 35.81 -1.64 14.75
N ASN A 2 34.96 -1.40 15.74
CA ASN A 2 33.61 -1.99 15.76
C ASN A 2 32.75 -1.29 14.70
N THR A 3 32.22 -2.04 13.74
CA THR A 3 31.48 -1.48 12.60
C THR A 3 30.24 -0.71 13.04
N ALA A 4 29.59 -1.14 14.13
CA ALA A 4 28.42 -0.48 14.70
C ALA A 4 28.73 0.93 15.24
N THR A 5 29.85 1.12 15.93
CA THR A 5 30.22 2.44 16.50
C THR A 5 30.60 3.44 15.41
N LEU A 6 31.23 2.96 14.33
CA LEU A 6 31.55 3.79 13.16
C LEU A 6 30.29 4.28 12.45
N VAL A 7 29.32 3.40 12.25
CA VAL A 7 28.03 3.72 11.59
C VAL A 7 27.25 4.74 12.41
N LEU A 8 27.16 4.55 13.74
CA LEU A 8 26.51 5.50 14.65
C LEU A 8 27.15 6.88 14.62
N GLY A 9 28.49 6.95 14.62
CA GLY A 9 29.23 8.22 14.50
C GLY A 9 28.93 8.94 13.17
N LEU A 10 28.95 8.21 12.06
CA LEU A 10 28.69 8.76 10.73
C LEU A 10 27.23 9.18 10.50
N GLN A 11 26.27 8.51 11.14
CA GLN A 11 24.86 8.92 11.13
C GLN A 11 24.63 10.19 11.94
N ARG A 12 25.23 10.28 13.13
CA ARG A 12 25.11 11.47 13.97
C ARG A 12 25.65 12.72 13.26
N GLU A 13 26.79 12.57 12.59
CA GLU A 13 27.41 13.67 11.84
C GLU A 13 26.70 13.97 10.51
N SER A 14 26.08 13.00 9.83
CA SER A 14 25.28 13.27 8.62
C SER A 14 24.01 14.08 8.93
N VAL A 15 23.35 13.79 10.05
CA VAL A 15 22.17 14.50 10.56
C VAL A 15 22.56 15.90 11.03
N ARG A 16 23.67 16.03 11.77
CA ARG A 16 24.19 17.33 12.24
C ARG A 16 24.63 18.25 11.10
N ALA A 17 25.29 17.71 10.07
CA ALA A 17 25.79 18.51 8.95
C ALA A 17 24.70 19.03 8.01
N ARG A 18 23.41 18.67 8.21
CA ARG A 18 22.28 18.97 7.29
C ARG A 18 22.60 18.72 5.81
N SER A 19 23.48 17.76 5.53
CA SER A 19 23.77 17.29 4.18
C SER A 19 22.56 16.55 3.60
N GLY A 20 22.42 16.48 2.27
CA GLY A 20 21.31 15.76 1.61
C GLY A 20 21.12 14.31 2.10
N ALA A 21 22.18 13.67 2.59
CA ALA A 21 22.15 12.33 3.18
C ALA A 21 21.41 12.24 4.53
N GLY A 22 21.39 13.33 5.32
CA GLY A 22 20.70 13.37 6.61
C GLY A 22 19.18 13.37 6.46
N ILE A 23 18.66 14.16 5.52
CA ILE A 23 17.22 14.23 5.20
C ILE A 23 16.69 12.87 4.73
N VAL A 24 17.45 12.20 3.86
CA VAL A 24 17.14 10.86 3.36
C VAL A 24 17.06 9.82 4.48
N SER A 25 17.97 9.89 5.45
CA SER A 25 18.00 8.97 6.60
C SER A 25 16.81 9.19 7.54
N VAL A 26 16.49 10.45 7.83
CA VAL A 26 15.29 10.80 8.63
C VAL A 26 14.03 10.31 7.92
N LEU A 27 13.94 10.51 6.61
CA LEU A 27 12.77 10.10 5.85
C LEU A 27 12.59 8.58 5.81
N ALA A 28 13.68 7.82 5.72
CA ALA A 28 13.66 6.37 5.86
C ALA A 28 13.13 5.96 7.24
N ILE A 29 13.62 6.57 8.33
CA ILE A 29 13.15 6.28 9.70
C ILE A 29 11.66 6.60 9.84
N VAL A 30 11.20 7.77 9.37
CA VAL A 30 9.78 8.17 9.41
C VAL A 30 8.91 7.17 8.64
N SER A 31 9.35 6.72 7.46
CA SER A 31 8.61 5.74 6.67
C SER A 31 8.49 4.38 7.37
N LEU A 32 9.57 3.90 8.00
CA LEU A 32 9.58 2.65 8.76
C LEU A 32 8.76 2.77 10.04
N THR A 33 8.74 3.96 10.65
CA THR A 33 7.91 4.28 11.82
C THR A 33 6.42 4.21 11.48
N LEU A 34 6.00 4.86 10.39
CA LEU A 34 4.60 4.81 9.93
C LEU A 34 4.20 3.38 9.57
N GLY A 35 5.05 2.66 8.83
CA GLY A 35 4.81 1.27 8.45
C GLY A 35 4.64 0.35 9.65
N SER A 36 5.52 0.46 10.64
CA SER A 36 5.45 -0.36 11.85
C SER A 36 4.26 0.00 12.74
N ALA A 37 3.92 1.28 12.91
CA ALA A 37 2.74 1.70 13.67
C ALA A 37 1.45 1.08 13.10
N ILE A 38 1.27 1.16 11.77
CA ILE A 38 0.11 0.58 11.09
C ILE A 38 0.13 -0.95 11.20
N ALA A 39 1.28 -1.59 11.03
CA ALA A 39 1.40 -3.05 11.17
C ALA A 39 0.99 -3.53 12.58
N PHE A 40 1.42 -2.82 13.63
CA PHE A 40 1.05 -3.16 15.01
C PHE A 40 -0.44 -2.94 15.28
N LEU A 41 -1.02 -1.83 14.81
CA LEU A 41 -2.45 -1.54 14.99
C LEU A 41 -3.33 -2.58 14.28
N VAL A 42 -2.96 -2.97 13.06
CA VAL A 42 -3.72 -3.94 12.27
C VAL A 42 -3.58 -5.33 12.88
N ALA A 43 -2.38 -5.73 13.28
CA ALA A 43 -2.18 -6.98 14.01
C ALA A 43 -2.99 -6.99 15.33
N GLY A 44 -3.06 -5.84 16.02
CA GLY A 44 -3.92 -5.60 17.18
C GLY A 44 -5.39 -5.85 16.91
N GLY A 45 -5.91 -5.25 15.84
CA GLY A 45 -7.29 -5.49 15.39
C GLY A 45 -7.54 -6.95 15.04
N THR A 46 -6.62 -7.63 14.35
CA THR A 46 -6.75 -9.07 14.04
C THR A 46 -6.74 -9.93 15.31
N TRP A 47 -5.89 -9.59 16.28
CA TRP A 47 -5.82 -10.27 17.57
C TRP A 47 -7.11 -10.08 18.39
N MET A 48 -7.67 -8.87 18.41
CA MET A 48 -8.98 -8.60 19.02
C MET A 48 -10.06 -9.54 18.48
N PHE A 49 -10.19 -9.67 17.15
CA PHE A 49 -11.19 -10.57 16.57
C PHE A 49 -10.91 -12.04 16.89
N TRP A 50 -9.64 -12.45 16.93
CA TRP A 50 -9.27 -13.79 17.36
C TRP A 50 -9.70 -14.09 18.81
N GLN A 51 -9.48 -13.14 19.73
CA GLN A 51 -9.92 -13.28 21.12
C GLN A 51 -11.45 -13.41 21.23
N ARG A 52 -12.20 -12.62 20.45
CA ARG A 52 -13.67 -12.64 20.45
C ARG A 52 -14.27 -13.91 19.86
N VAL A 53 -13.59 -14.58 18.94
CA VAL A 53 -14.01 -15.91 18.46
C VAL A 53 -13.93 -16.95 19.58
N HIS A 54 -12.88 -16.88 20.42
CA HIS A 54 -12.63 -17.84 21.49
C HIS A 54 -13.33 -17.53 22.83
N HIS A 55 -13.92 -16.34 22.97
CA HIS A 55 -14.71 -15.95 24.16
C HIS A 55 -16.11 -15.46 23.75
N PRO A 56 -16.95 -16.33 23.14
CA PRO A 56 -18.28 -15.95 22.69
C PRO A 56 -19.24 -15.60 23.84
N GLU A 57 -18.91 -15.96 25.08
CA GLU A 57 -19.61 -15.55 26.29
C GLU A 57 -19.59 -14.03 26.51
N ASP A 58 -18.65 -13.31 25.92
CA ASP A 58 -18.53 -11.86 26.05
C ASP A 58 -19.35 -11.09 25.01
N ALA A 59 -20.03 -11.80 24.10
CA ALA A 59 -20.85 -11.23 23.06
C ALA A 59 -22.17 -10.63 23.60
N VAL A 60 -22.69 -9.64 22.89
CA VAL A 60 -23.97 -8.98 23.20
C VAL A 60 -25.11 -10.02 23.13
N PRO A 61 -26.14 -9.98 23.99
CA PRO A 61 -27.21 -10.99 24.03
C PRO A 61 -27.88 -11.27 22.68
N ALA A 62 -28.02 -10.26 21.81
CA ALA A 62 -28.58 -10.41 20.47
C ALA A 62 -27.73 -11.34 19.58
N LEU A 63 -26.41 -11.13 19.53
CA LEU A 63 -25.49 -11.98 18.77
C LEU A 63 -25.34 -13.37 19.40
N ARG A 64 -25.44 -13.47 20.72
CA ARG A 64 -25.40 -14.76 21.42
C ARG A 64 -26.62 -15.62 21.11
N ALA A 65 -27.81 -15.00 21.01
CA ALA A 65 -29.03 -15.70 20.59
C ALA A 65 -28.95 -16.16 19.13
N ALA A 66 -28.39 -15.34 18.24
CA ALA A 66 -28.16 -15.64 16.83
C ALA A 66 -27.17 -16.79 16.60
N ALA A 67 -26.12 -16.84 17.41
CA ALA A 67 -25.02 -17.79 17.31
C ALA A 67 -25.44 -19.26 17.53
N GLY A 68 -26.54 -19.50 18.25
CA GLY A 68 -27.11 -20.83 18.45
C GLY A 68 -26.14 -21.84 19.10
N GLU A 69 -26.14 -23.07 18.59
CA GLU A 69 -25.35 -24.18 19.16
C GLU A 69 -23.84 -24.12 18.85
N ASN A 70 -23.41 -23.38 17.82
CA ASN A 70 -22.01 -23.32 17.36
C ASN A 70 -21.50 -21.86 17.26
N PRO A 71 -21.27 -21.20 18.41
CA PRO A 71 -20.92 -19.78 18.42
C PRO A 71 -19.60 -19.44 17.75
N GLU A 72 -18.60 -20.33 17.82
CA GLU A 72 -17.29 -20.08 17.17
C GLU A 72 -17.43 -19.90 15.65
N ASN A 73 -18.23 -20.75 14.99
CA ASN A 73 -18.46 -20.68 13.55
C ASN A 73 -19.22 -19.42 13.13
N TYR A 74 -20.05 -18.88 14.02
CA TYR A 74 -20.78 -17.63 13.77
C TYR A 74 -19.84 -16.42 13.77
N PHE A 75 -18.86 -16.37 14.69
CA PHE A 75 -17.91 -15.25 14.78
C PHE A 75 -16.71 -15.34 13.81
N LEU A 76 -16.41 -16.54 13.32
CA LEU A 76 -15.29 -16.83 12.42
C LEU A 76 -15.21 -15.92 11.17
N PRO A 77 -16.31 -15.53 10.50
CA PRO A 77 -16.27 -14.61 9.36
C PRO A 77 -15.65 -13.24 9.69
N TRP A 78 -15.89 -12.67 10.88
CA TRP A 78 -15.24 -11.41 11.29
C TRP A 78 -13.73 -11.56 11.39
N PHE A 79 -13.25 -12.66 11.97
CA PHE A 79 -11.82 -12.95 12.05
C PHE A 79 -11.20 -13.15 10.66
N VAL A 80 -11.87 -13.89 9.76
CA VAL A 80 -11.38 -14.09 8.38
C VAL A 80 -11.29 -12.76 7.63
N LEU A 81 -12.28 -11.87 7.77
CA LEU A 81 -12.23 -10.54 7.17
C LEU A 81 -11.09 -9.68 7.75
N ALA A 82 -10.86 -9.74 9.06
CA ALA A 82 -9.75 -9.04 9.70
C ALA A 82 -8.38 -9.58 9.26
N LEU A 83 -8.26 -10.91 9.10
CA LEU A 83 -7.07 -11.57 8.58
C LEU A 83 -6.82 -11.19 7.12
N MET A 84 -7.87 -11.10 6.31
CA MET A 84 -7.81 -10.62 4.94
C MET A 84 -7.34 -9.16 4.87
N ALA A 85 -7.89 -8.28 5.72
CA ALA A 85 -7.46 -6.89 5.84
C ALA A 85 -5.98 -6.78 6.23
N CYS A 86 -5.52 -7.61 7.18
CA CYS A 86 -4.11 -7.70 7.54
C CYS A 86 -3.23 -8.14 6.35
N ALA A 87 -3.64 -9.17 5.61
CA ALA A 87 -2.93 -9.65 4.43
C ALA A 87 -2.81 -8.57 3.33
N PHE A 88 -3.85 -7.74 3.14
CA PHE A 88 -3.83 -6.66 2.15
C PHE A 88 -2.82 -5.55 2.45
N ILE A 89 -2.44 -5.36 3.72
CA ILE A 89 -1.47 -4.34 4.12
C ILE A 89 -0.03 -4.80 3.86
N VAL A 90 0.23 -6.11 3.81
CA VAL A 90 1.57 -6.68 3.61
C VAL A 90 2.25 -6.19 2.32
N PRO A 91 1.62 -6.20 1.13
CA PRO A 91 2.24 -5.67 -0.09
C PRO A 91 2.57 -4.17 -0.01
N ALA A 92 1.70 -3.37 0.65
CA ALA A 92 1.93 -1.94 0.82
C ALA A 92 3.12 -1.67 1.74
N LEU A 93 3.22 -2.40 2.86
CA LEU A 93 4.36 -2.37 3.76
C LEU A 93 5.64 -2.78 3.04
N PHE A 94 5.63 -3.87 2.29
CA PHE A 94 6.77 -4.33 1.52
C PHE A 94 7.28 -3.26 0.54
N ASN A 95 6.37 -2.62 -0.18
CA ASN A 95 6.73 -1.56 -1.12
C ASN A 95 7.29 -0.32 -0.40
N LEU A 96 6.73 0.05 0.75
CA LEU A 96 7.22 1.15 1.59
C LEU A 96 8.63 0.84 2.11
N THR A 97 8.85 -0.33 2.72
CA THR A 97 10.16 -0.75 3.25
C THR A 97 11.20 -0.87 2.14
N ALA A 98 10.82 -1.39 0.97
CA ALA A 98 11.71 -1.48 -0.18
C ALA A 98 12.15 -0.09 -0.66
N GLN A 99 11.23 0.86 -0.75
CA GLN A 99 11.57 2.22 -1.16
C GLN A 99 12.38 2.96 -0.09
N ALA A 100 12.16 2.70 1.19
CA ALA A 100 12.95 3.24 2.28
C ALA A 100 14.40 2.75 2.23
N ALA A 101 14.60 1.47 1.97
CA ALA A 101 15.92 0.87 1.82
C ALA A 101 16.67 1.46 0.61
N VAL A 102 16.00 1.59 -0.55
CA VAL A 102 16.57 2.17 -1.77
C VAL A 102 16.95 3.63 -1.56
N LEU A 103 16.04 4.42 -0.97
CA LEU A 103 16.32 5.84 -0.70
C LEU A 103 17.51 5.98 0.26
N GLY A 104 17.55 5.19 1.34
CA GLY A 104 18.69 5.16 2.24
C GLY A 104 19.98 4.85 1.48
N ALA A 105 19.98 3.86 0.59
CA ALA A 105 21.16 3.47 -0.20
C ALA A 105 21.67 4.61 -1.10
N SER A 106 20.78 5.30 -1.84
CA SER A 106 21.18 6.39 -2.75
C SER A 106 21.79 7.58 -2.00
N GLY A 107 21.31 7.90 -0.81
CA GLY A 107 21.89 8.95 0.04
C GLY A 107 23.32 8.66 0.53
N ARG A 108 23.75 7.39 0.52
CA ARG A 108 25.04 6.93 1.07
C ARG A 108 26.04 6.51 -0.02
N GLU A 109 25.60 6.37 -1.25
CA GLU A 109 26.39 5.86 -2.37
C GLU A 109 27.72 6.60 -2.53
N GLN A 110 27.71 7.94 -2.42
CA GLN A 110 28.91 8.76 -2.53
C GLN A 110 29.91 8.53 -1.39
N ARG A 111 29.44 8.26 -0.16
CA ARG A 111 30.32 7.92 0.96
C ARG A 111 30.93 6.53 0.78
N LEU A 112 30.10 5.56 0.38
CA LEU A 112 30.54 4.19 0.17
C LEU A 112 31.50 4.07 -1.02
N SER A 113 31.34 4.87 -2.07
CA SER A 113 32.27 4.91 -3.20
C SER A 113 33.64 5.47 -2.79
N THR A 114 33.69 6.56 -2.02
CA THR A 114 34.95 7.08 -1.45
C THR A 114 35.64 6.04 -0.57
N LEU A 115 34.87 5.35 0.27
CA LEU A 115 35.40 4.28 1.12
C LEU A 115 35.94 3.08 0.32
N ARG A 116 35.30 2.72 -0.80
CA ARG A 116 35.83 1.69 -1.73
C ARG A 116 37.11 2.15 -2.41
N LEU A 117 37.22 3.42 -2.78
CA LEU A 117 38.46 4.01 -3.32
C LEU A 117 39.60 4.00 -2.30
N LEU A 118 39.28 4.02 -1.00
CA LEU A 118 40.23 3.86 0.10
C LEU A 118 40.56 2.39 0.43
N GLY A 119 40.08 1.43 -0.37
CA GLY A 119 40.45 0.01 -0.25
C GLY A 119 39.48 -0.89 0.53
N LEU A 120 38.31 -0.40 0.93
CA LEU A 120 37.30 -1.25 1.59
C LEU A 120 36.71 -2.28 0.62
N SER A 121 36.63 -3.54 1.05
CA SER A 121 36.07 -4.62 0.24
C SER A 121 34.56 -4.49 0.09
N SER A 122 34.00 -5.01 -1.02
CA SER A 122 32.56 -4.98 -1.29
C SER A 122 31.73 -5.62 -0.16
N HIS A 123 32.26 -6.64 0.52
CA HIS A 123 31.58 -7.30 1.63
C HIS A 123 31.54 -6.43 2.91
N GLN A 124 32.59 -5.64 3.16
CA GLN A 124 32.60 -4.69 4.29
C GLN A 124 31.58 -3.56 4.07
N VAL A 125 31.45 -3.08 2.84
CA VAL A 125 30.43 -2.08 2.44
C VAL A 125 29.02 -2.64 2.59
N GLU A 126 28.79 -3.88 2.16
CA GLU A 126 27.49 -4.56 2.28
C GLU A 126 27.08 -4.73 3.75
N ARG A 127 28.02 -5.16 4.61
CA ARG A 127 27.79 -5.28 6.06
C ARG A 127 27.50 -3.93 6.71
N MET A 128 28.22 -2.86 6.34
CA MET A 128 27.94 -1.52 6.86
C MET A 128 26.54 -1.04 6.48
N ALA A 129 26.12 -1.25 5.23
CA ALA A 129 24.79 -0.88 4.75
C ALA A 129 23.67 -1.68 5.44
N ALA A 130 23.88 -2.97 5.67
CA ALA A 130 22.94 -3.82 6.40
C ALA A 130 22.79 -3.39 7.86
N VAL A 131 23.90 -3.14 8.57
CA VAL A 131 23.89 -2.67 9.96
C VAL A 131 23.18 -1.33 10.08
N GLU A 132 23.46 -0.39 9.18
CA GLU A 132 22.84 0.93 9.22
C GLU A 132 21.33 0.87 8.95
N THR A 133 20.91 0.07 7.96
CA THR A 133 19.48 -0.15 7.69
C THR A 133 18.81 -0.87 8.85
N GLY A 134 19.51 -1.81 9.50
CA GLY A 134 19.04 -2.47 10.72
C GLY A 134 18.82 -1.50 11.87
N ILE A 135 19.74 -0.55 12.10
CA ILE A 135 19.58 0.49 13.12
C ILE A 135 18.36 1.37 12.81
N GLN A 136 18.20 1.81 11.55
CA GLN A 136 17.05 2.61 11.13
C GLN A 136 15.73 1.85 11.29
N ALA A 137 15.71 0.56 10.96
CA ALA A 137 14.55 -0.31 11.15
C ALA A 137 14.23 -0.49 12.63
N LEU A 138 15.23 -0.71 13.49
CA LEU A 138 15.02 -0.84 14.92
C LEU A 138 14.43 0.44 15.53
N ILE A 139 14.99 1.60 15.18
CA ILE A 139 14.47 2.90 15.61
C ILE A 139 13.03 3.07 15.11
N GLY A 140 12.78 2.78 13.83
CA GLY A 140 11.44 2.88 13.24
C GLY A 140 10.44 1.98 13.94
N ILE A 141 10.79 0.71 14.20
CA ILE A 141 9.92 -0.25 14.88
C ILE A 141 9.60 0.19 16.31
N VAL A 142 10.60 0.65 17.07
CA VAL A 142 10.39 1.13 18.45
C VAL A 142 9.48 2.36 18.47
N LEU A 143 9.73 3.33 17.58
CA LEU A 143 8.87 4.51 17.47
C LEU A 143 7.46 4.14 17.00
N GLY A 144 7.34 3.20 16.06
CA GLY A 144 6.03 2.75 15.57
C GLY A 144 5.23 1.99 16.62
N TRP A 145 5.91 1.19 17.45
CA TRP A 145 5.30 0.57 18.63
C TRP A 145 4.80 1.63 19.63
N LEU A 146 5.62 2.65 19.92
CA LEU A 146 5.20 3.73 20.81
C LEU A 146 3.95 4.45 20.26
N ILE A 147 3.95 4.76 18.96
CA ILE A 147 2.83 5.42 18.29
C ILE A 147 1.60 4.52 18.26
N SER A 148 1.73 3.21 18.02
CA SER A 148 0.58 2.30 18.00
C SER A 148 -0.09 2.23 19.37
N VAL A 149 0.68 2.16 20.45
CA VAL A 149 0.17 2.20 21.83
C VAL A 149 -0.48 3.54 22.16
N LEU A 150 0.09 4.66 21.70
CA LEU A 150 -0.48 6.00 21.91
C LEU A 150 -1.78 6.24 21.13
N ILE A 151 -1.94 5.62 19.95
CA ILE A 151 -3.15 5.74 19.12
C ILE A 151 -4.21 4.72 19.55
N ALA A 152 -3.84 3.60 20.19
CA ALA A 152 -4.78 2.56 20.64
C ALA A 152 -6.03 3.08 21.38
N PRO A 153 -5.97 4.10 22.27
CA PRO A 153 -7.15 4.66 22.93
C PRO A 153 -8.16 5.29 21.96
N VAL A 154 -7.72 5.80 20.81
CA VAL A 154 -8.65 6.37 19.80
C VAL A 154 -9.59 5.29 19.26
N PHE A 155 -9.13 4.04 19.19
CA PHE A 155 -9.94 2.92 18.71
C PHE A 155 -11.00 2.45 19.70
N THR A 156 -10.92 2.82 20.99
CA THR A 156 -11.96 2.45 21.97
C THR A 156 -13.28 3.18 21.74
N HIS A 157 -13.27 4.25 20.94
CA HIS A 157 -14.48 4.93 20.47
C HIS A 157 -15.18 4.22 19.31
N VAL A 158 -14.51 3.25 18.68
CA VAL A 158 -15.07 2.44 17.60
C VAL A 158 -15.81 1.25 18.20
N LYS A 159 -16.98 0.92 17.65
CA LYS A 159 -17.76 -0.26 18.04
C LYS A 159 -17.62 -1.35 16.98
N PHE A 160 -17.38 -2.56 17.43
CA PHE A 160 -17.47 -3.78 16.63
C PHE A 160 -18.36 -4.76 17.37
N GLN A 161 -19.25 -5.46 16.66
CA GLN A 161 -20.23 -6.40 17.23
C GLN A 161 -21.12 -5.73 18.29
N ASP A 162 -21.47 -4.46 18.05
CA ASP A 162 -22.17 -3.54 18.98
C ASP A 162 -21.51 -3.32 20.34
N ARG A 163 -20.26 -3.76 20.51
CA ARG A 163 -19.43 -3.59 21.70
C ARG A 163 -18.30 -2.60 21.39
N PRO A 164 -18.04 -1.59 22.27
CA PRO A 164 -16.87 -0.75 22.12
C PRO A 164 -15.59 -1.61 22.21
N VAL A 165 -14.58 -1.30 21.40
CA VAL A 165 -13.28 -1.97 21.49
C VAL A 165 -12.66 -1.68 22.85
N ALA A 166 -12.32 -2.72 23.61
CA ALA A 166 -11.60 -2.53 24.87
C ALA A 166 -10.11 -2.34 24.59
N PHE A 167 -9.45 -1.50 25.40
CA PHE A 167 -8.02 -1.25 25.27
C PHE A 167 -7.17 -2.52 25.44
N GLU A 168 -7.63 -3.44 26.28
CA GLU A 168 -6.96 -4.73 26.51
C GLU A 168 -7.08 -5.68 25.32
N GLU A 169 -8.13 -5.54 24.49
CA GLU A 169 -8.34 -6.39 23.31
C GLU A 169 -7.45 -5.98 22.13
N ILE A 170 -7.15 -4.68 21.99
CA ILE A 170 -6.36 -4.15 20.86
C ILE A 170 -4.85 -4.27 21.10
N ILE A 171 -4.43 -4.41 22.35
CA ILE A 171 -3.03 -4.57 22.71
C ILE A 171 -2.58 -5.99 22.41
N LEU A 172 -1.47 -6.11 21.69
CA LEU A 172 -0.86 -7.41 21.43
C LEU A 172 -0.23 -7.97 22.71
N PRO A 173 -0.29 -9.29 22.91
CA PRO A 173 0.61 -9.94 23.85
C PRO A 173 2.06 -9.59 23.53
N TRP A 174 2.92 -9.58 24.55
CA TRP A 174 4.33 -9.22 24.39
C TRP A 174 5.03 -10.02 23.26
N TRP A 175 4.69 -11.31 23.10
CA TRP A 175 5.22 -12.17 22.05
C TRP A 175 4.70 -11.79 20.65
N GLY A 176 3.47 -11.28 20.56
CA GLY A 176 2.90 -10.79 19.30
C GLY A 176 3.65 -9.56 18.79
N TYR A 177 3.96 -8.61 19.68
CA TYR A 177 4.78 -7.44 19.32
C TYR A 177 6.17 -7.86 18.83
N LEU A 178 6.79 -8.84 19.48
CA LEU A 178 8.09 -9.38 19.04
C LEU A 178 8.00 -10.07 17.68
N ALA A 179 6.93 -10.83 17.42
CA ALA A 179 6.72 -11.50 16.14
C ALA A 179 6.58 -10.49 14.99
N VAL A 180 5.73 -9.47 15.15
CA VAL A 180 5.55 -8.42 14.14
C VAL A 180 6.84 -7.61 13.95
N ALA A 181 7.53 -7.26 15.04
CA ALA A 181 8.82 -6.58 14.98
C ALA A 181 9.87 -7.40 14.21
N ALA A 182 9.95 -8.72 14.45
CA ALA A 182 10.87 -9.61 13.75
C ALA A 182 10.57 -9.66 12.25
N VAL A 183 9.30 -9.78 11.86
CA VAL A 183 8.89 -9.76 10.45
C VAL A 183 9.27 -8.45 9.78
N LEU A 184 8.96 -7.30 10.40
CA LEU A 184 9.30 -5.98 9.85
C LEU A 184 10.81 -5.77 9.73
N PHE A 185 11.58 -6.23 10.73
CA PHE A 185 13.04 -6.13 10.71
C PHE A 185 13.66 -6.99 9.61
N LEU A 186 13.20 -8.24 9.46
CA LEU A 186 13.61 -9.13 8.38
C LEU A 186 13.25 -8.56 7.01
N LEU A 187 12.07 -7.96 6.86
CA LEU A 187 11.66 -7.28 5.64
C LEU A 187 12.59 -6.10 5.29
N ALA A 188 12.96 -5.29 6.28
CA ALA A 188 13.87 -4.16 6.07
C ALA A 188 15.28 -4.62 5.67
N LEU A 189 15.81 -5.67 6.30
CA LEU A 189 17.09 -6.27 5.94
C LEU A 189 17.05 -6.90 4.54
N ALA A 190 16.02 -7.68 4.23
CA ALA A 190 15.84 -8.28 2.92
C ALA A 190 15.75 -7.22 1.82
N ALA A 191 15.04 -6.12 2.07
CA ALA A 191 14.97 -4.97 1.17
C ALA A 191 16.35 -4.31 0.94
N ALA A 192 17.14 -4.13 2.00
CA ALA A 192 18.50 -3.58 1.90
C ALA A 192 19.42 -4.48 1.07
N LEU A 193 19.41 -5.79 1.34
CA LEU A 193 20.21 -6.78 0.63
C LEU A 193 19.79 -6.89 -0.85
N ALA A 194 18.49 -6.96 -1.13
CA ALA A 194 17.96 -7.01 -2.49
C ALA A 194 18.34 -5.76 -3.32
N GLY A 195 18.35 -4.57 -2.68
CA GLY A 195 18.83 -3.34 -3.29
C GLY A 195 20.28 -3.44 -3.77
N MET A 196 21.15 -4.07 -2.97
CA MET A 196 22.56 -4.26 -3.32
C MET A 196 22.81 -5.40 -4.31
N TRP A 197 22.05 -6.50 -4.23
CA TRP A 197 22.14 -7.62 -5.17
C TRP A 197 21.83 -7.20 -6.61
N ARG A 198 20.86 -6.29 -6.78
CA ARG A 198 20.51 -5.76 -8.10
C ARG A 198 21.65 -4.98 -8.77
N VAL A 199 22.53 -4.36 -7.99
CA VAL A 199 23.73 -3.65 -8.47
C VAL A 199 24.85 -4.63 -8.83
N ARG A 200 24.96 -5.75 -8.11
CA ARG A 200 26.01 -6.77 -8.34
C ARG A 200 25.75 -7.64 -9.57
N VAL A 201 24.49 -7.95 -9.88
CA VAL A 201 24.10 -8.90 -10.93
C VAL A 201 23.97 -8.23 -12.31
N SER A 202 23.94 -6.89 -12.41
CA SER A 202 23.86 -6.21 -13.70
C SER A 202 24.66 -4.90 -13.77
N PRO A 203 26.01 -4.97 -13.76
CA PRO A 203 26.84 -3.81 -14.08
C PRO A 203 26.59 -3.28 -15.52
N LEU A 204 26.06 -4.12 -16.42
CA LEU A 204 25.73 -3.79 -17.82
C LEU A 204 24.27 -3.33 -18.07
N GLY A 205 23.37 -3.48 -17.09
CA GLY A 205 21.96 -3.07 -17.21
C GLY A 205 21.76 -1.55 -17.18
N VAL A 206 22.79 -0.80 -16.78
CA VAL A 206 22.85 0.66 -16.87
C VAL A 206 23.18 1.11 -18.29
N ALA A 207 24.06 0.38 -19.00
CA ALA A 207 24.43 0.65 -20.39
C ALA A 207 23.34 0.24 -21.38
N LYS A 208 22.52 -0.76 -21.02
CA LYS A 208 21.33 -1.16 -21.78
C LYS A 208 20.10 -0.97 -20.90
N ARG A 209 19.50 0.23 -20.95
CA ARG A 209 18.08 0.45 -20.63
C ARG A 209 17.22 -0.35 -21.62
N GLN A 210 17.27 -1.68 -21.56
CA GLN A 210 16.40 -2.54 -22.36
C GLN A 210 14.98 -2.23 -21.89
N MET A 211 14.20 -1.63 -22.79
CA MET A 211 12.77 -1.50 -22.61
C MET A 211 12.23 -2.89 -22.26
N PRO A 212 11.50 -3.06 -21.14
CA PRO A 212 10.93 -4.34 -20.76
C PRO A 212 10.21 -4.95 -21.95
N ALA A 213 10.49 -6.23 -22.24
CA ALA A 213 9.95 -6.91 -23.42
C ALA A 213 8.44 -6.67 -23.55
N ALA A 214 8.07 -6.03 -24.66
CA ALA A 214 6.71 -5.70 -25.00
C ALA A 214 5.91 -6.97 -25.31
N PHE A 215 4.66 -6.98 -24.82
CA PHE A 215 3.51 -7.75 -25.30
C PHE A 215 3.62 -9.27 -25.40
N ARG A 216 2.78 -9.96 -24.62
CA ARG A 216 2.33 -11.29 -24.99
C ARG A 216 0.82 -11.45 -24.73
N TRP A 217 0.02 -11.33 -25.78
CA TRP A 217 -1.45 -11.47 -25.78
C TRP A 217 -1.93 -12.80 -25.17
N TRP A 218 -1.09 -13.85 -25.21
CA TRP A 218 -1.38 -15.13 -24.56
C TRP A 218 -1.61 -15.01 -23.05
N ARG A 219 -1.12 -13.96 -22.38
CA ARG A 219 -1.41 -13.71 -20.95
C ARG A 219 -2.89 -13.47 -20.68
N LEU A 220 -3.59 -12.83 -21.62
CA LEU A 220 -5.03 -12.56 -21.52
C LEU A 220 -5.83 -13.84 -21.78
N ILE A 221 -5.37 -14.66 -22.73
CA ILE A 221 -5.93 -16.00 -23.00
C ILE A 221 -5.72 -16.93 -21.79
N ALA A 222 -4.52 -16.93 -21.20
CA ALA A 222 -4.22 -17.72 -20.01
C ALA A 222 -5.07 -17.32 -18.80
N PHE A 223 -5.33 -16.02 -18.61
CA PHE A 223 -6.26 -15.53 -17.58
C PHE A 223 -7.68 -16.04 -17.79
N LEU A 224 -8.21 -15.86 -19.00
CA LEU A 224 -9.56 -16.30 -19.35
C LEU A 224 -9.72 -17.80 -19.12
N LEU A 225 -8.70 -18.58 -19.51
CA LEU A 225 -8.67 -20.01 -19.29
C LEU A 225 -8.63 -20.38 -17.80
N ILE A 226 -7.81 -19.70 -16.98
CA ILE A 226 -7.77 -19.93 -15.53
C ILE A 226 -9.12 -19.58 -14.86
N VAL A 227 -9.75 -18.48 -15.25
CA VAL A 227 -11.05 -18.07 -14.69
C VAL A 227 -12.16 -19.06 -15.08
N ILE A 228 -12.20 -19.51 -16.34
CA ILE A 228 -13.18 -20.49 -16.80
C ILE A 228 -12.97 -21.83 -16.10
N VAL A 229 -11.73 -22.35 -16.10
CA VAL A 229 -11.40 -23.63 -15.45
C VAL A 229 -11.65 -23.56 -13.94
N GLY A 230 -11.26 -22.46 -13.29
CA GLY A 230 -11.54 -22.24 -11.85
C GLY A 230 -13.03 -22.18 -11.54
N GLY A 231 -13.82 -21.48 -12.36
CA GLY A 231 -15.28 -21.40 -12.20
C GLY A 231 -15.99 -22.73 -12.41
N VAL A 232 -15.52 -23.57 -13.33
CA VAL A 232 -16.06 -24.91 -13.58
C VAL A 232 -15.68 -25.87 -12.45
N LEU A 233 -14.43 -25.83 -11.96
CA LEU A 233 -13.98 -26.67 -10.85
C LEU A 233 -14.69 -26.34 -9.53
N LEU A 234 -15.00 -25.06 -9.30
CA LEU A 234 -15.79 -24.60 -8.15
C LEU A 234 -17.24 -25.11 -8.16
N LYS A 235 -17.85 -25.27 -9.35
CA LYS A 235 -19.20 -25.81 -9.47
C LYS A 235 -19.27 -27.34 -9.26
N GLY A 236 -18.14 -28.04 -9.34
CA GLY A 236 -18.10 -29.50 -9.41
C GLY A 236 -17.61 -30.24 -8.16
N GLN A 237 -17.21 -29.56 -7.07
CA GLN A 237 -16.58 -30.24 -5.91
C GLN A 237 -17.39 -30.15 -4.61
N SER A 238 -17.76 -31.33 -4.09
CA SER A 238 -18.20 -31.63 -2.72
C SER A 238 -17.02 -31.98 -1.80
N GLY A 239 -15.87 -31.32 -1.96
CA GLY A 239 -14.65 -31.55 -1.18
C GLY A 239 -14.51 -30.64 0.05
N THR A 240 -13.55 -30.94 0.92
CA THR A 240 -13.25 -30.20 2.17
C THR A 240 -13.21 -28.67 1.96
N PRO A 241 -13.95 -27.88 2.77
CA PRO A 241 -14.24 -26.46 2.49
C PRO A 241 -13.00 -25.55 2.44
N GLU A 242 -11.94 -25.88 3.17
CA GLU A 242 -10.76 -25.02 3.33
C GLU A 242 -9.86 -24.98 2.08
N ILE A 243 -9.62 -26.14 1.45
CA ILE A 243 -8.78 -26.23 0.24
C ILE A 243 -9.54 -25.77 -1.01
N SER A 244 -10.88 -25.91 -1.01
CA SER A 244 -11.75 -25.55 -2.13
C SER A 244 -11.83 -24.05 -2.40
N MET A 245 -11.65 -23.19 -1.38
CA MET A 245 -11.72 -21.72 -1.52
C MET A 245 -10.37 -21.06 -1.81
N VAL A 246 -9.27 -21.57 -1.24
CA VAL A 246 -7.93 -20.95 -1.33
C VAL A 246 -7.32 -21.06 -2.72
N VAL A 247 -7.44 -22.22 -3.36
CA VAL A 247 -6.89 -22.47 -4.72
C VAL A 247 -7.49 -21.53 -5.78
N PRO A 248 -8.83 -21.36 -5.89
CA PRO A 248 -9.41 -20.44 -6.86
C PRO A 248 -9.13 -18.97 -6.52
N LEU A 249 -9.12 -18.58 -5.24
CA LEU A 249 -8.75 -17.23 -4.84
C LEU A 249 -7.30 -16.90 -5.24
N PHE A 250 -6.36 -17.80 -4.97
CA PHE A 250 -4.97 -17.65 -5.37
C PHE A 250 -4.82 -17.60 -6.90
N ALA A 251 -5.55 -18.45 -7.62
CA ALA A 251 -5.58 -18.46 -9.07
C ALA A 251 -6.12 -17.13 -9.65
N VAL A 252 -7.15 -16.54 -9.03
CA VAL A 252 -7.70 -15.22 -9.42
C VAL A 252 -6.70 -14.09 -9.13
N ILE A 253 -6.07 -14.08 -7.96
CA ILE A 253 -5.06 -13.06 -7.63
C ILE A 253 -3.86 -13.13 -8.58
N MET A 254 -3.40 -14.35 -8.88
CA MET A 254 -2.25 -14.55 -9.76
C MET A 254 -2.58 -14.20 -11.22
N SER A 255 -3.80 -14.51 -11.65
CA SER A 255 -4.27 -14.19 -13.00
C SER A 255 -4.44 -12.67 -13.17
N ILE A 256 -4.98 -11.94 -12.18
CA ILE A 256 -5.02 -10.46 -12.20
C ILE A 256 -3.61 -9.87 -12.35
N ASN A 257 -2.62 -10.38 -11.61
CA ASN A 257 -1.24 -9.91 -11.72
C ASN A 257 -0.59 -10.18 -13.08
N LEU A 258 -1.08 -11.19 -13.81
CA LEU A 258 -0.60 -11.51 -15.15
C LEU A 258 -1.15 -10.53 -16.22
N VAL A 259 -2.42 -10.13 -16.08
CA VAL A 259 -3.16 -9.32 -17.07
C VAL A 259 -3.10 -7.83 -16.79
N ALA A 260 -3.05 -7.42 -15.54
CA ALA A 260 -3.18 -6.01 -15.20
C ALA A 260 -2.06 -5.10 -15.75
N PRO A 261 -0.77 -5.53 -15.83
CA PRO A 261 0.26 -4.76 -16.55
C PRO A 261 -0.06 -4.59 -18.04
N TYR A 262 -0.75 -5.55 -18.65
CA TYR A 262 -1.17 -5.47 -20.05
C TYR A 262 -2.31 -4.46 -20.22
N LEU A 263 -3.33 -4.50 -19.35
CA LEU A 263 -4.43 -3.54 -19.38
C LEU A 263 -3.94 -2.11 -19.16
N LEU A 264 -3.00 -1.89 -18.24
CA LEU A 264 -2.37 -0.59 -18.05
C LEU A 264 -1.61 -0.09 -19.30
N GLN A 265 -0.92 -0.99 -19.99
CA GLN A 265 -0.20 -0.63 -21.21
C GLN A 265 -1.15 -0.30 -22.36
N LEU A 266 -2.26 -1.05 -22.50
CA LEU A 266 -3.31 -0.78 -23.47
C LEU A 266 -4.01 0.55 -23.17
N GLY A 267 -4.41 0.77 -21.92
CA GLY A 267 -5.00 2.03 -21.46
C GLY A 267 -4.08 3.22 -21.71
N ALA A 268 -2.78 3.09 -21.42
CA ALA A 268 -1.80 4.14 -21.69
C ALA A 268 -1.68 4.46 -23.20
N ARG A 269 -1.80 3.46 -24.08
CA ARG A 269 -1.79 3.67 -25.54
C ARG A 269 -3.06 4.35 -26.05
N LEU A 270 -4.22 3.94 -25.53
CA LEU A 270 -5.50 4.55 -25.89
C LEU A 270 -5.56 6.01 -25.42
N LEU A 271 -5.12 6.26 -24.18
CA LEU A 271 -5.01 7.62 -23.66
C LEU A 271 -3.99 8.45 -24.44
N ALA A 272 -2.90 7.87 -24.94
CA ALA A 272 -1.95 8.60 -25.79
C ALA A 272 -2.55 9.13 -27.11
N LEU A 273 -3.79 8.78 -27.46
CA LEU A 273 -4.48 9.37 -28.62
C LEU A 273 -5.10 10.74 -28.29
N LEU A 274 -5.22 11.09 -27.00
CA LEU A 274 -5.80 12.37 -26.57
C LEU A 274 -4.80 13.53 -26.75
N PRO A 275 -5.30 14.74 -27.09
CA PRO A 275 -4.46 15.90 -27.34
C PRO A 275 -3.77 16.39 -26.04
N GLY A 276 -2.46 16.63 -26.11
CA GLY A 276 -1.70 17.28 -25.03
C GLY A 276 -0.26 16.77 -24.89
N THR A 277 0.72 17.67 -24.96
CA THR A 277 2.15 17.30 -24.92
C THR A 277 2.57 16.64 -23.60
N ALA A 278 2.12 17.18 -22.45
CA ALA A 278 2.43 16.61 -21.14
C ALA A 278 1.75 15.26 -20.91
N HIS A 279 0.55 15.09 -21.48
CA HIS A 279 -0.23 13.86 -21.44
C HIS A 279 0.46 12.74 -22.23
N LEU A 280 0.89 13.04 -23.45
CA LEU A 280 1.62 12.10 -24.31
C LEU A 280 2.89 11.58 -23.63
N VAL A 281 3.69 12.46 -23.03
CA VAL A 281 4.92 12.07 -22.32
C VAL A 281 4.58 11.19 -21.11
N ALA A 282 3.52 11.52 -20.36
CA ALA A 282 3.07 10.71 -19.23
C ALA A 282 2.64 9.30 -19.67
N CYS A 283 1.80 9.20 -20.70
CA CYS A 283 1.32 7.94 -21.26
C CYS A 283 2.47 7.08 -21.81
N GLN A 284 3.45 7.68 -22.50
CA GLN A 284 4.63 6.96 -22.97
C GLN A 284 5.51 6.44 -21.82
N ARG A 285 5.70 7.23 -20.75
CA ARG A 285 6.44 6.81 -19.55
C ARG A 285 5.78 5.63 -18.85
N VAL A 286 4.46 5.67 -18.68
CA VAL A 286 3.68 4.58 -18.09
C VAL A 286 3.72 3.35 -18.99
N GLY A 287 3.48 3.52 -20.29
CA GLY A 287 3.46 2.44 -21.29
C GLY A 287 4.81 1.74 -21.44
N ALA A 288 5.93 2.47 -21.31
CA ALA A 288 7.27 1.89 -21.36
C ALA A 288 7.58 0.99 -20.15
N ASN A 289 6.96 1.23 -18.99
CA ASN A 289 7.24 0.52 -17.74
C ASN A 289 5.96 0.05 -16.99
N ALA A 290 5.00 -0.50 -17.72
CA ALA A 290 3.67 -0.83 -17.20
C ALA A 290 3.69 -1.81 -16.00
N ARG A 291 4.65 -2.74 -15.94
CA ARG A 291 4.80 -3.64 -14.77
C ARG A 291 5.19 -2.88 -13.50
N ARG A 292 6.06 -1.87 -13.60
CA ARG A 292 6.45 -1.04 -12.46
C ARG A 292 5.27 -0.18 -12.03
N ALA A 293 4.56 0.42 -13.00
CA ALA A 293 3.35 1.19 -12.75
C ALA A 293 2.27 0.34 -12.06
N TRP A 294 2.00 -0.88 -12.54
CA TRP A 294 1.08 -1.83 -11.91
C TRP A 294 1.45 -2.08 -10.46
N ARG A 295 2.69 -2.53 -10.20
CA ARG A 295 3.11 -2.87 -8.83
C ARG A 295 3.01 -1.68 -7.86
N GLN A 296 3.18 -0.45 -8.35
CA GLN A 296 3.04 0.76 -7.54
C GLN A 296 1.58 1.18 -7.29
N SER A 297 0.66 0.84 -8.19
CA SER A 297 -0.73 1.34 -8.16
C SER A 297 -1.79 0.27 -7.90
N ALA A 298 -1.44 -1.03 -7.93
CA ALA A 298 -2.37 -2.15 -7.77
C ALA A 298 -3.15 -2.11 -6.46
N ALA A 299 -2.48 -1.76 -5.34
CA ALA A 299 -3.12 -1.63 -4.04
C ALA A 299 -4.23 -0.56 -4.04
N ILE A 300 -4.03 0.53 -4.77
CA ILE A 300 -5.01 1.63 -4.85
C ILE A 300 -6.21 1.24 -5.71
N GLY A 301 -6.03 0.35 -6.71
CA GLY A 301 -7.16 -0.28 -7.41
C GLY A 301 -8.07 -1.06 -6.45
N PHE A 302 -7.48 -1.83 -5.54
CA PHE A 302 -8.23 -2.55 -4.50
C PHE A 302 -8.89 -1.59 -3.49
N PHE A 303 -8.25 -0.48 -3.14
CA PHE A 303 -8.90 0.56 -2.32
C PHE A 303 -10.08 1.20 -3.05
N GLY A 304 -10.00 1.36 -4.38
CA GLY A 304 -11.15 1.72 -5.20
C GLY A 304 -12.29 0.72 -5.03
N PHE A 305 -12.01 -0.58 -5.12
CA PHE A 305 -13.00 -1.64 -4.89
C PHE A 305 -13.64 -1.56 -3.51
N LEU A 306 -12.84 -1.44 -2.45
CA LEU A 306 -13.32 -1.30 -1.08
C LEU A 306 -14.19 -0.04 -0.91
N ALA A 307 -13.76 1.10 -1.47
CA ALA A 307 -14.53 2.33 -1.45
C ALA A 307 -15.86 2.19 -2.22
N GLY A 308 -15.87 1.49 -3.35
CA GLY A 308 -17.09 1.18 -4.10
C GLY A 308 -18.03 0.26 -3.32
N PHE A 309 -17.49 -0.71 -2.57
CA PHE A 309 -18.28 -1.59 -1.73
C PHE A 309 -18.96 -0.86 -0.56
N LEU A 310 -18.41 0.27 -0.10
CA LEU A 310 -19.08 1.15 0.88
C LEU A 310 -20.39 1.74 0.35
N MET A 311 -20.65 1.64 -0.95
CA MET A 311 -21.97 1.91 -1.49
C MET A 311 -23.02 1.05 -0.78
N GLY A 312 -22.71 -0.18 -0.34
CA GLY A 312 -23.63 -1.02 0.42
C GLY A 312 -23.77 -0.69 1.91
N SER A 313 -23.07 0.34 2.41
CA SER A 313 -22.99 0.65 3.84
C SER A 313 -24.33 1.13 4.46
N PRO A 314 -24.63 0.78 5.73
CA PRO A 314 -25.82 1.26 6.45
C PRO A 314 -25.68 2.71 6.98
N ASN A 315 -24.65 3.45 6.58
CA ASN A 315 -24.36 4.81 7.06
C ASN A 315 -25.22 5.92 6.41
N GLY A 316 -26.09 5.58 5.46
CA GLY A 316 -27.02 6.52 4.83
C GLY A 316 -28.26 6.82 5.69
N THR A 317 -29.05 7.79 5.28
CA THR A 317 -30.39 8.07 5.84
C THR A 317 -31.52 7.38 5.06
N ASP A 318 -31.15 6.57 4.08
CA ASP A 318 -32.08 6.01 3.10
C ASP A 318 -32.80 4.76 3.62
N ALA A 319 -33.79 4.33 2.85
CA ALA A 319 -34.62 3.16 3.13
C ALA A 319 -33.78 1.88 3.36
N LEU A 320 -32.72 1.65 2.57
CA LEU A 320 -31.78 0.54 2.81
C LEU A 320 -31.04 0.61 4.15
N ALA A 321 -30.69 1.81 4.63
CA ALA A 321 -30.09 1.97 5.95
C ALA A 321 -31.09 1.72 7.08
N THR A 322 -32.38 1.90 6.80
CA THR A 322 -33.48 1.63 7.73
C THR A 322 -33.81 0.13 7.73
N ALA A 323 -33.90 -0.53 6.58
CA ALA A 323 -34.07 -1.97 6.44
C ALA A 323 -32.95 -2.76 7.13
N LEU A 324 -31.69 -2.32 6.97
CA LEU A 324 -30.54 -2.92 7.67
C LEU A 324 -30.55 -2.65 9.18
N LYS A 325 -31.26 -1.62 9.68
CA LYS A 325 -31.42 -1.37 11.12
C LYS A 325 -32.57 -2.19 11.72
N GLU A 326 -33.59 -2.51 10.93
CA GLU A 326 -34.70 -3.37 11.35
C GLU A 326 -34.24 -4.83 11.55
N GLU A 327 -33.39 -5.33 10.65
CA GLU A 327 -32.78 -6.66 10.80
C GLU A 327 -31.51 -6.57 11.64
N GLN A 328 -31.68 -6.63 12.97
CA GLN A 328 -30.63 -6.34 13.95
C GLN A 328 -29.34 -7.16 13.76
N GLU A 329 -29.42 -8.42 13.30
CA GLU A 329 -28.25 -9.26 13.05
C GLU A 329 -27.46 -8.82 11.80
N THR A 330 -28.13 -8.72 10.66
CA THR A 330 -27.53 -8.31 9.37
C THR A 330 -26.96 -6.89 9.47
N GLY A 331 -27.64 -5.99 10.17
CA GLY A 331 -27.19 -4.61 10.39
C GLY A 331 -25.87 -4.50 11.14
N ILE A 332 -25.65 -5.34 12.16
CA ILE A 332 -24.39 -5.34 12.93
C ILE A 332 -23.23 -5.76 12.03
N VAL A 333 -23.38 -6.83 11.25
CA VAL A 333 -22.35 -7.33 10.34
C VAL A 333 -21.97 -6.24 9.32
N PHE A 334 -22.96 -5.64 8.64
CA PHE A 334 -22.68 -4.63 7.60
C PHE A 334 -22.06 -3.34 8.16
N ARG A 335 -22.44 -2.92 9.37
CA ARG A 335 -21.82 -1.78 10.05
C ARG A 335 -20.36 -2.06 10.41
N ASP A 336 -20.08 -3.25 10.94
CA ASP A 336 -18.73 -3.68 11.28
C ASP A 336 -17.84 -3.77 10.03
N VAL A 337 -18.37 -4.39 8.96
CA VAL A 337 -17.68 -4.49 7.66
C VAL A 337 -17.38 -3.10 7.11
N SER A 338 -18.35 -2.19 7.11
CA SER A 338 -18.15 -0.81 6.64
C SER A 338 -17.07 -0.09 7.43
N THR A 339 -17.08 -0.24 8.75
CA THR A 339 -16.08 0.36 9.65
C THR A 339 -14.69 -0.22 9.39
N GLY A 340 -14.57 -1.54 9.25
CA GLY A 340 -13.32 -2.21 8.90
C GLY A 340 -12.78 -1.80 7.53
N VAL A 341 -13.67 -1.59 6.55
CA VAL A 341 -13.30 -1.08 5.22
C VAL A 341 -12.75 0.34 5.31
N VAL A 342 -13.41 1.25 6.05
CA VAL A 342 -12.92 2.63 6.24
C VAL A 342 -11.54 2.65 6.91
N LEU A 343 -11.32 1.81 7.93
CA LEU A 343 -10.00 1.67 8.57
C LEU A 343 -8.94 1.13 7.61
N THR A 344 -9.29 0.14 6.79
CA THR A 344 -8.39 -0.42 5.78
C THR A 344 -8.01 0.62 4.73
N LEU A 345 -8.97 1.44 4.28
CA LEU A 345 -8.72 2.56 3.37
C LEU A 345 -7.80 3.61 4.01
N LEU A 346 -8.05 3.99 5.26
CA LEU A 346 -7.25 4.95 5.99
C LEU A 346 -5.77 4.53 6.06
N PHE A 347 -5.52 3.32 6.56
CA PHE A 347 -4.17 2.77 6.67
C PHE A 347 -3.53 2.52 5.30
N GLY A 348 -4.31 1.98 4.36
CA GLY A 348 -3.88 1.70 2.99
C GLY A 348 -3.43 2.96 2.25
N PHE A 349 -4.22 4.04 2.31
CA PHE A 349 -3.86 5.32 1.71
C PHE A 349 -2.68 5.97 2.41
N ALA A 350 -2.57 5.89 3.74
CA ALA A 350 -1.40 6.39 4.46
C ALA A 350 -0.10 5.71 4.00
N LEU A 351 -0.10 4.37 3.92
CA LEU A 351 1.06 3.59 3.46
C LEU A 351 1.40 3.85 2.00
N THR A 352 0.40 3.83 1.12
CA THR A 352 0.64 4.04 -0.31
C THR A 352 1.07 5.46 -0.62
N SER A 353 0.48 6.47 0.05
CA SER A 353 0.90 7.87 -0.08
C SER A 353 2.35 8.06 0.39
N MET A 354 2.73 7.52 1.55
CA MET A 354 4.11 7.59 2.03
C MET A 354 5.08 6.84 1.10
N SER A 355 4.64 5.70 0.55
CA SER A 355 5.42 4.95 -0.43
C SER A 355 5.62 5.78 -1.70
N ILE A 356 4.57 6.40 -2.24
CA ILE A 356 4.67 7.27 -3.43
C ILE A 356 5.57 8.47 -3.15
N PHE A 357 5.42 9.11 -1.98
CA PHE A 357 6.27 10.22 -1.54
C PHE A 357 7.76 9.82 -1.61
N LEU A 358 8.10 8.70 -1.00
CA LEU A 358 9.47 8.19 -0.92
C LEU A 358 10.04 7.87 -2.31
N GLY A 359 9.22 7.29 -3.18
CA GLY A 359 9.58 7.01 -4.56
C GLY A 359 9.81 8.28 -5.37
N GLN A 360 9.02 9.33 -5.15
CA GLN A 360 9.21 10.63 -5.79
C GLN A 360 10.47 11.35 -5.28
N VAL A 361 10.78 11.22 -4.00
CA VAL A 361 12.04 11.74 -3.44
C VAL A 361 13.23 10.99 -4.04
N SER A 362 13.18 9.65 -4.11
CA SER A 362 14.27 8.85 -4.71
C SER A 362 14.50 9.20 -6.17
N SER A 363 13.42 9.29 -6.97
CA SER A 363 13.54 9.65 -8.39
C SER A 363 14.08 11.07 -8.58
N ALA A 364 13.75 12.02 -7.70
CA ALA A 364 14.31 13.37 -7.75
C ALA A 364 15.83 13.38 -7.54
N PHE A 365 16.38 12.47 -6.73
CA PHE A 365 17.82 12.33 -6.53
C PHE A 365 18.50 11.55 -7.66
N GLU A 366 17.88 10.46 -8.14
CA GLU A 366 18.40 9.64 -9.25
C GLU A 366 18.45 10.41 -10.57
N ASP A 367 17.40 11.18 -10.89
CA ASP A 367 17.27 11.89 -12.16
C ASP A 367 17.89 13.30 -12.13
N LYS A 368 18.69 13.64 -11.11
CA LYS A 368 19.22 15.01 -10.93
C LYS A 368 19.92 15.58 -12.18
N GLU A 369 20.70 14.75 -12.87
CA GLU A 369 21.46 15.14 -14.07
C GLU A 369 20.53 15.35 -15.27
N LEU A 370 19.50 14.52 -15.39
CA LEU A 370 18.48 14.64 -16.42
C LEU A 370 17.60 15.88 -16.20
N ILE A 371 17.18 16.13 -14.97
CA ILE A 371 16.39 17.33 -14.63
C ILE A 371 17.23 18.58 -14.92
N ARG A 372 18.53 18.57 -14.60
CA ARG A 372 19.45 19.67 -14.92
C ARG A 372 19.60 19.88 -16.42
N SER A 373 19.81 18.83 -17.21
CA SER A 373 19.96 18.98 -18.67
C SER A 373 18.67 19.49 -19.33
N LEU A 374 17.49 19.07 -18.85
CA LEU A 374 16.20 19.59 -19.30
C LEU A 374 15.99 21.07 -18.93
N ASP A 375 16.41 21.49 -17.73
CA ASP A 375 16.37 22.91 -17.31
C ASP A 375 17.31 23.76 -18.19
N LEU A 376 18.51 23.24 -18.53
CA LEU A 376 19.45 23.89 -19.45
C LEU A 376 18.93 23.97 -20.90
N MET A 377 18.16 22.98 -21.34
CA MET A 377 17.48 23.00 -22.65
C MET A 377 16.24 23.91 -22.67
N GLY A 378 15.91 24.60 -21.57
CA GLY A 378 14.80 25.55 -21.50
C GLY A 378 13.42 24.92 -21.29
N VAL A 379 13.34 23.65 -20.88
CA VAL A 379 12.05 22.97 -20.64
C VAL A 379 11.39 23.55 -19.38
N PRO A 380 10.16 24.10 -19.47
CA PRO A 380 9.53 24.77 -18.34
C PRO A 380 9.23 23.79 -17.20
N ARG A 381 9.54 24.19 -15.96
CA ARG A 381 9.32 23.35 -14.75
C ARG A 381 7.88 22.89 -14.59
N ARG A 382 6.91 23.75 -14.95
CA ARG A 382 5.47 23.41 -14.94
C ARG A 382 5.15 22.22 -15.85
N PHE A 383 5.84 22.09 -16.97
CA PHE A 383 5.68 20.95 -17.88
C PHE A 383 6.23 19.66 -17.26
N GLN A 384 7.42 19.72 -16.67
CA GLN A 384 8.03 18.56 -16.00
C GLN A 384 7.19 18.08 -14.82
N PHE A 385 6.67 19.00 -14.00
CA PHE A 385 5.76 18.69 -12.90
C PHE A 385 4.48 18.04 -13.40
N ARG A 386 3.79 18.65 -14.38
CA ARG A 386 2.55 18.09 -14.95
C ARG A 386 2.75 16.70 -15.56
N ALA A 387 3.81 16.50 -16.35
CA ALA A 387 4.10 15.22 -16.96
C ALA A 387 4.41 14.14 -15.90
N ASN A 388 5.12 14.50 -14.83
CA ASN A 388 5.41 13.59 -13.72
C ASN A 388 4.14 13.24 -12.93
N THR A 389 3.35 14.25 -12.56
CA THR A 389 2.10 14.05 -11.81
C THR A 389 1.12 13.21 -12.60
N LEU A 390 0.96 13.45 -13.90
CA LEU A 390 0.10 12.62 -14.77
C LEU A 390 0.63 11.18 -14.90
N ALA A 391 1.94 10.97 -14.96
CA ALA A 391 2.52 9.63 -15.05
C ALA A 391 2.32 8.81 -13.77
N VAL A 392 2.23 9.47 -12.61
CA VAL A 392 2.03 8.82 -11.30
C VAL A 392 0.54 8.68 -10.98
N MET A 393 -0.22 9.77 -11.08
CA MET A 393 -1.65 9.80 -10.76
C MET A 393 -2.51 9.09 -11.81
N GLY A 394 -2.11 9.09 -13.08
CA GLY A 394 -2.90 8.50 -14.16
C GLY A 394 -3.26 7.03 -13.91
N PRO A 395 -2.28 6.13 -13.69
CA PRO A 395 -2.57 4.73 -13.33
C PRO A 395 -3.37 4.58 -12.03
N ILE A 396 -3.07 5.42 -11.03
CA ILE A 396 -3.72 5.39 -9.71
C ILE A 396 -5.22 5.69 -9.85
N VAL A 397 -5.57 6.79 -10.52
CA VAL A 397 -6.95 7.23 -10.74
C VAL A 397 -7.69 6.23 -11.63
N ALA A 398 -7.09 5.79 -12.73
CA ALA A 398 -7.74 4.84 -13.64
C ALA A 398 -8.08 3.50 -12.94
N LEU A 399 -7.13 2.93 -12.20
CA LEU A 399 -7.34 1.66 -11.49
C LEU A 399 -8.32 1.79 -10.34
N SER A 400 -8.29 2.90 -9.62
CA SER A 400 -9.20 3.12 -8.48
C SER A 400 -10.62 3.41 -8.94
N ILE A 401 -10.84 4.12 -10.04
CA ILE A 401 -12.17 4.26 -10.65
C ILE A 401 -12.67 2.89 -11.11
N PHE A 402 -11.83 2.11 -11.80
CA PHE A 402 -12.22 0.77 -12.24
C PHE A 402 -12.60 -0.12 -11.06
N GLY A 403 -11.78 -0.13 -10.00
CA GLY A 403 -12.08 -0.84 -8.76
C GLY A 403 -13.39 -0.36 -8.14
N PHE A 404 -13.59 0.96 -8.06
CA PHE A 404 -14.79 1.59 -7.50
C PHE A 404 -16.06 1.16 -8.24
N LEU A 405 -16.07 1.23 -9.56
CA LEU A 405 -17.21 0.78 -10.38
C LEU A 405 -17.49 -0.71 -10.18
N PHE A 406 -16.44 -1.52 -10.06
CA PHE A 406 -16.58 -2.96 -9.80
C PHE A 406 -17.16 -3.23 -8.40
N GLY A 407 -16.66 -2.55 -7.37
CA GLY A 407 -17.14 -2.69 -5.99
C GLY A 407 -18.57 -2.19 -5.81
N ALA A 408 -18.88 -1.02 -6.40
CA ALA A 408 -20.23 -0.46 -6.43
C ALA A 408 -21.20 -1.37 -7.21
N GLY A 409 -20.73 -1.98 -8.30
CA GLY A 409 -21.50 -2.96 -9.06
C GLY A 409 -21.87 -4.18 -8.24
N ILE A 410 -20.90 -4.78 -7.52
CA ILE A 410 -21.18 -5.91 -6.62
C ILE A 410 -22.16 -5.50 -5.52
N ALA A 411 -21.92 -4.38 -4.83
CA ALA A 411 -22.83 -3.89 -3.79
C ALA A 411 -24.25 -3.66 -4.36
N GLY A 412 -24.37 -3.03 -5.53
CA GLY A 412 -25.64 -2.83 -6.21
C GLY A 412 -26.36 -4.14 -6.55
N THR A 413 -25.63 -5.18 -6.98
CA THR A 413 -26.23 -6.51 -7.22
C THR A 413 -26.62 -7.24 -5.95
N MET A 414 -25.88 -7.08 -4.86
CA MET A 414 -26.20 -7.71 -3.57
C MET A 414 -27.47 -7.13 -2.96
N PHE A 415 -27.70 -5.83 -3.14
CA PHE A 415 -28.87 -5.12 -2.62
C PHE A 415 -29.92 -4.84 -3.70
N LEU A 416 -29.89 -5.57 -4.81
CA LEU A 416 -30.76 -5.33 -5.96
C LEU A 416 -32.24 -5.37 -5.57
N SER A 417 -32.67 -6.29 -4.70
CA SER A 417 -34.07 -6.35 -4.28
C SER A 417 -34.53 -5.11 -3.52
N ILE A 418 -33.68 -4.52 -2.68
CA ILE A 418 -34.02 -3.36 -1.84
C ILE A 418 -33.87 -2.06 -2.63
N VAL A 419 -32.82 -1.96 -3.46
CA VAL A 419 -32.52 -0.77 -4.27
C VAL A 419 -33.60 -0.46 -5.31
N TRP A 420 -34.29 -1.48 -5.81
CA TRP A 420 -35.30 -1.32 -6.87
C TRP A 420 -36.72 -1.08 -6.33
N ASP A 421 -36.98 -1.40 -5.06
CA ASP A 421 -38.32 -1.37 -4.46
C ASP A 421 -38.50 -0.18 -3.50
N GLU A 422 -37.42 0.26 -2.84
CA GLU A 422 -37.43 1.42 -1.96
C GLU A 422 -36.70 2.62 -2.59
N GLY A 423 -37.15 3.84 -2.29
CA GLY A 423 -36.59 5.11 -2.78
C GLY A 423 -35.16 5.40 -2.26
N VAL A 424 -34.20 4.54 -2.58
CA VAL A 424 -32.78 4.66 -2.23
C VAL A 424 -32.14 5.72 -3.12
N ASP A 425 -31.56 6.75 -2.51
CA ASP A 425 -30.77 7.74 -3.26
C ASP A 425 -29.40 7.16 -3.62
N LEU A 426 -29.36 6.48 -4.78
CA LEU A 426 -28.14 5.92 -5.33
C LEU A 426 -27.06 6.99 -5.58
N ALA A 427 -27.45 8.22 -5.89
CA ALA A 427 -26.52 9.30 -6.16
C ALA A 427 -25.82 9.74 -4.86
N GLU A 428 -26.57 9.93 -3.78
CA GLU A 428 -25.99 10.27 -2.47
C GLU A 428 -25.01 9.19 -1.98
N ARG A 429 -25.39 7.91 -2.07
CA ARG A 429 -24.54 6.80 -1.62
C ARG A 429 -23.27 6.65 -2.46
N LEU A 430 -23.38 6.86 -3.77
CA LEU A 430 -22.22 6.91 -4.66
C LEU A 430 -21.32 8.10 -4.34
N LEU A 431 -21.89 9.27 -4.04
CA LEU A 431 -21.13 10.46 -3.67
C LEU A 431 -20.36 10.28 -2.35
N ILE A 432 -21.01 9.74 -1.31
CA ILE A 432 -20.35 9.44 -0.02
C ILE A 432 -19.22 8.44 -0.24
N SER A 433 -19.48 7.35 -0.96
CA SER A 433 -18.47 6.32 -1.26
C SER A 433 -17.30 6.87 -2.08
N PHE A 434 -17.59 7.71 -3.07
CA PHE A 434 -16.58 8.37 -3.89
C PHE A 434 -15.75 9.39 -3.11
N SER A 435 -16.33 10.03 -2.08
CA SER A 435 -15.61 11.00 -1.25
C SER A 435 -14.39 10.37 -0.55
N PHE A 436 -14.48 9.13 -0.07
CA PHE A 436 -13.35 8.39 0.51
C PHE A 436 -12.21 8.20 -0.51
N LEU A 437 -12.56 7.91 -1.75
CA LEU A 437 -11.60 7.76 -2.83
C LEU A 437 -10.95 9.10 -3.21
N ALA A 438 -11.76 10.15 -3.29
CA ALA A 438 -11.29 11.51 -3.58
C ALA A 438 -10.32 12.02 -2.51
N VAL A 439 -10.57 11.74 -1.23
CA VAL A 439 -9.64 12.04 -0.13
C VAL A 439 -8.33 11.29 -0.32
N GLY A 440 -8.38 10.00 -0.66
CA GLY A 440 -7.18 9.20 -0.94
C GLY A 440 -6.34 9.77 -2.09
N TRP A 441 -6.98 10.23 -3.16
CA TRP A 441 -6.30 10.92 -4.27
C TRP A 441 -5.72 12.27 -3.84
N ALA A 442 -6.44 13.05 -3.05
CA ALA A 442 -5.96 14.35 -2.55
C ALA A 442 -4.69 14.17 -1.69
N VAL A 443 -4.68 13.18 -0.78
CA VAL A 443 -3.52 12.84 0.05
C VAL A 443 -2.33 12.39 -0.81
N THR A 444 -2.58 11.59 -1.85
CA THR A 444 -1.54 11.13 -2.78
C THR A 444 -0.98 12.28 -3.63
N PHE A 445 -1.86 13.18 -4.09
CA PHE A 445 -1.46 14.37 -4.83
C PHE A 445 -0.62 15.31 -3.95
N LEU A 446 -1.04 15.52 -2.70
CA LEU A 446 -0.30 16.34 -1.73
C LEU A 446 1.11 15.78 -1.51
N ALA A 447 1.25 14.46 -1.39
CA ALA A 447 2.56 13.82 -1.31
C ALA A 447 3.45 14.15 -2.53
N ILE A 448 2.92 14.11 -3.75
CA ILE A 448 3.69 14.49 -4.96
C ILE A 448 4.06 15.98 -4.93
N ALA A 449 3.12 16.84 -4.53
CA ALA A 449 3.34 18.29 -4.47
C ALA A 449 4.42 18.69 -3.45
N LEU A 450 4.48 17.99 -2.31
CA LEU A 450 5.48 18.22 -1.25
C LEU A 450 6.93 17.93 -1.70
N VAL A 451 7.12 17.16 -2.78
CA VAL A 451 8.46 16.86 -3.32
C VAL A 451 8.98 17.97 -4.24
N GLU A 452 8.12 18.82 -4.78
CA GLU A 452 8.53 19.92 -5.67
C GLU A 452 9.52 20.92 -5.05
N PRO A 453 9.36 21.39 -3.80
CA PRO A 453 10.36 22.26 -3.18
C PRO A 453 11.73 21.60 -2.99
N LEU A 454 11.77 20.27 -2.80
CA LEU A 454 13.01 19.49 -2.73
C LEU A 454 13.71 19.44 -4.10
N ARG A 455 12.95 19.24 -5.20
CA ARG A 455 13.49 19.31 -6.57
C ARG A 455 14.11 20.69 -6.87
N GLY A 456 13.46 21.75 -6.41
CA GLY A 456 14.00 23.11 -6.51
C GLY A 456 15.33 23.30 -5.78
N HIS A 457 15.52 22.66 -4.62
CA HIS A 457 16.77 22.70 -3.87
C HIS A 457 17.90 21.91 -4.55
N VAL A 458 17.61 20.72 -5.08
CA VAL A 458 18.60 19.89 -5.81
C VAL A 458 19.16 20.68 -7.00
N LEU A 459 18.29 21.34 -7.78
CA LEU A 459 18.70 22.17 -8.91
C LEU A 459 19.57 23.38 -8.52
N ARG A 460 19.28 24.02 -7.37
CA ARG A 460 20.07 25.16 -6.87
C ARG A 460 21.43 24.74 -6.33
N SER A 461 21.53 23.58 -5.69
CA SER A 461 22.78 23.08 -5.09
C SER A 461 23.86 22.74 -6.12
N GLY A 462 23.46 22.28 -7.31
CA GLY A 462 24.38 22.03 -8.43
C GLY A 462 24.94 23.30 -9.07
N ARG A 463 24.25 24.45 -8.90
CA ARG A 463 24.62 25.75 -9.49
C ARG A 463 25.71 26.50 -8.71
N ARG A 464 26.13 25.97 -7.54
CA ARG A 464 27.10 26.60 -6.63
C ARG A 464 28.51 25.99 -6.71
N LYS A 465 28.76 25.06 -7.65
CA LYS A 465 30.03 24.34 -7.81
C LYS A 465 30.67 24.47 -9.20
N GLU A 466 30.13 25.33 -10.04
CA GLU A 466 30.81 25.89 -11.22
C GLU A 466 31.05 27.36 -10.91
#